data_AF-A0A2N1PWK6-F1
#
_entry.id   AF-A0A2N1PWK6-F1
#
_cell.length_a   1.000
_cell.length_b   1.000
_cell.length_c   1.000
_cell.angle_alpha   90.00
_cell.angle_beta   90.00
_cell.angle_gamma   90.00
#
_symmetry.space_group_name_H-M   'P 1'
#
loop_
_entity.id
_entity.type
_entity.pdbx_description
1 polymer ?
#
loop_
_entity_poly.entity_id
_entity_poly.type
_entity_poly.pdbx_seq_one_letter_code
_entity_poly.pdbx_strand_id
1 'polypeptide(L)' 'MKNKVGLALGGGGARGSYQIGILKALEEANILEDIHHISGTSIGSINTLMVMA' A
#
# COMPACT_ATOMS: atom_id res chain seq x y z
N MET A 1 -21.04 9.89 7.25
CA MET A 1 -20.46 9.15 6.11
C MET A 1 -19.03 8.80 6.47
N LYS A 2 -18.58 7.55 6.30
CA LYS A 2 -17.18 7.16 6.54
C LYS A 2 -16.33 7.76 5.42
N ASN A 3 -15.16 8.33 5.74
CA ASN A 3 -14.27 8.89 4.71
C ASN A 3 -13.68 7.75 3.87
N LYS A 4 -13.66 7.92 2.55
CA LYS A 4 -12.96 6.98 1.66
C LYS A 4 -11.46 7.29 1.73
N VAL A 5 -10.66 6.29 2.03
CA VAL A 5 -9.20 6.40 2.13
C VAL A 5 -8.55 5.70 0.95
N GLY A 6 -7.55 6.36 0.33
CA GLY A 6 -6.75 5.80 -0.74
C GLY A 6 -5.26 5.73 -0.34
N LEU A 7 -4.58 4.66 -0.74
CA LEU A 7 -3.14 4.49 -0.57
C LEU A 7 -2.41 4.60 -1.92
N ALA A 8 -1.42 5.48 -2.00
CA ALA A 8 -0.60 5.68 -3.19
C ALA A 8 0.84 5.19 -2.96
N LEU A 9 1.23 4.13 -3.66
CA LEU A 9 2.57 3.55 -3.61
C LEU A 9 3.44 4.10 -4.74
N GLY A 10 4.38 4.98 -4.38
CA GLY A 10 5.31 5.57 -5.33
C GLY A 10 6.29 4.57 -5.94
N GLY A 11 6.91 4.97 -7.06
CA GLY A 11 8.05 4.24 -7.64
C GLY A 11 9.33 4.36 -6.82
N GLY A 12 10.41 3.75 -7.29
CA GLY A 12 11.71 3.78 -6.59
C GLY A 12 12.65 2.60 -6.86
N GLY A 13 12.29 1.72 -7.81
CA GLY A 13 13.07 0.53 -8.15
C GLY A 13 13.33 -0.34 -6.93
N ALA A 14 14.60 -0.71 -6.70
CA ALA A 14 14.99 -1.55 -5.57
C ALA A 14 14.63 -0.96 -4.19
N ARG A 15 14.48 0.37 -4.07
CA ARG A 15 14.06 0.99 -2.80
C ARG A 15 12.62 0.65 -2.44
N GLY A 16 11.79 0.18 -3.38
CA GLY A 16 10.41 -0.22 -3.10
C GLY A 16 10.25 -1.26 -2.00
N SER A 17 11.32 -1.96 -1.60
CA SER A 17 11.32 -2.87 -0.46
C SER A 17 10.97 -2.20 0.88
N TYR A 18 11.23 -0.90 1.06
CA TYR A 18 10.82 -0.21 2.30
C TYR A 18 9.29 -0.19 2.47
N GLN A 19 8.54 -0.21 1.37
CA GLN A 19 7.07 -0.16 1.41
C GLN A 19 6.51 -1.41 2.07
N ILE A 20 7.21 -2.55 2.00
CA ILE A 20 6.79 -3.80 2.65
C ILE A 20 6.71 -3.64 4.16
N GLY A 21 7.68 -2.96 4.78
CA GLY A 21 7.65 -2.68 6.21
C GLY A 21 6.49 -1.77 6.62
N ILE A 22 6.18 -0.76 5.80
CA ILE A 22 5.02 0.13 6.02
C ILE A 22 3.72 -0.66 5.94
N LEU A 23 3.56 -1.49 4.89
CA LEU A 23 2.38 -2.32 4.70
C LEU A 23 2.19 -3.29 5.86
N LYS A 24 3.28 -3.89 6.36
CA LYS A 24 3.22 -4.76 7.55
C LYS A 24 2.75 -4.01 8.80
N ALA A 25 3.28 -2.80 9.04
CA ALA A 25 2.86 -1.99 10.18
C ALA A 25 1.38 -1.56 10.09
N LEU A 26 0.89 -1.26 8.88
CA LEU A 26 -0.53 -0.94 8.64
C LEU A 26 -1.44 -2.15 8.86
N GLU A 27 -0.97 -3.36 8.54
CA GLU A 27 -1.68 -4.62 8.79
C GLU A 27 -1.81 -4.86 10.29
N GLU A 28 -0.69 -4.78 11.03
CA GLU A 28 -0.63 -4.97 12.48
C GLU A 28 -1.48 -3.94 13.24
N ALA A 29 -1.63 -2.74 12.69
CA ALA A 29 -2.46 -1.69 13.26
C ALA A 29 -3.95 -1.77 12.88
N ASN A 30 -4.37 -2.76 12.07
CA ASN A 30 -5.72 -2.85 11.50
C ASN A 30 -6.13 -1.59 10.70
N ILE A 31 -5.17 -0.90 10.06
CA ILE A 31 -5.45 0.28 9.23
C ILE A 31 -5.66 -0.13 7.77
N LEU A 32 -5.05 -1.24 7.35
CA LEU A 32 -5.16 -1.74 5.97
C LEU A 32 -6.61 -2.01 5.54
N GLU A 33 -7.47 -2.47 6.45
CA GLU A 33 -8.90 -2.73 6.19
C GLU A 33 -9.73 -1.46 5.91
N ASP A 34 -9.24 -0.29 6.34
CA ASP A 34 -9.90 1.00 6.07
C ASP A 34 -9.48 1.62 4.73
N ILE A 35 -8.56 1.00 3.99
CA ILE A 35 -8.13 1.46 2.66
C ILE A 35 -9.08 0.93 1.60
N HIS A 36 -9.72 1.86 0.88
CA HIS A 36 -10.75 1.54 -0.12
C HIS A 36 -10.19 1.49 -1.55
N HIS A 37 -9.09 2.18 -1.79
CA HIS A 37 -8.47 2.28 -3.10
C HIS A 37 -6.95 2.24 -2.96
N ILE A 38 -6.27 1.53 -3.86
CA ILE A 38 -4.81 1.54 -3.93
C ILE A 38 -4.39 1.90 -5.36
N SER A 39 -3.36 2.73 -5.48
CA SER A 39 -2.70 3.05 -6.74
C SER A 39 -1.20 2.86 -6.57
N GLY A 40 -0.52 2.40 -7.62
CA GLY A 40 0.93 2.18 -7.59
C GLY A 40 1.59 2.52 -8.91
N THR A 41 2.84 3.00 -8.85
CA THR A 41 3.66 3.33 -10.02
C THR A 41 4.96 2.53 -10.03
N SER A 42 5.30 1.89 -11.16
CA SER A 42 6.51 1.05 -11.29
C SER A 42 6.56 -0.05 -10.22
N ILE A 43 7.60 -0.11 -9.37
CA ILE A 43 7.69 -1.06 -8.24
C ILE A 43 6.50 -0.93 -7.27
N GLY A 44 5.97 0.29 -7.09
CA GLY A 44 4.79 0.52 -6.26
C GLY A 44 3.56 -0.20 -6.80
N SER A 45 3.41 -0.34 -8.13
CA SER A 45 2.31 -1.11 -8.73
C SER A 45 2.43 -2.61 -8.46
N ILE A 46 3.66 -3.16 -8.41
CA ILE A 46 3.88 -4.56 -8.01
C ILE A 46 3.51 -4.74 -6.54
N ASN A 47 3.95 -3.83 -5.67
CA ASN A 47 3.63 -3.87 -4.24
C ASN A 47 2.11 -3.77 -3.99
N THR A 48 1.39 -2.94 -4.75
CA THR A 48 -0.08 -2.87 -4.70
C THR A 48 -0.72 -4.25 -4.93
N LEU A 49 -0.23 -5.03 -5.90
CA LEU A 49 -0.78 -6.35 -6.21
C LEU A 49 -0.58 -7.36 -5.07
N MET A 50 0.50 -7.24 -4.29
CA MET A 50 0.75 -8.14 -3.15
C MET A 50 -0.14 -7.86 -1.94
N VAL A 51 -0.74 -6.67 -1.87
CA VAL A 51 -1.59 -6.23 -0.75
C VAL A 51 -3.07 -6.45 -1.06
N MET A 52 -3.43 -6.54 -2.34
CA MET A 52 -4.80 -6.74 -2.80
C MET A 52 -5.14 -8.20 -3.16
N ALA A 53 -4.17 -9.11 -3.10
CA ALA A 53 -4.37 -10.55 -3.31
C ALA A 53 -4.74 -11.25 -2.00
#